data_AF-A0A0C9RTS9-F1
#
_entry.id   AF-A0A0C9RTS9-F1
#
_cell.length_a   1.000
_cell.length_b   1.000
_cell.length_c   1.000
_cell.angle_alpha   90.00
_cell.angle_beta   90.00
_cell.angle_gamma   90.00
#
_symmetry.space_group_name_H-M   'P 1'
#
loop_
_entity.id
_entity.type
_entity.pdbx_description
1 polymer ?
#
loop_
_entity_poly.entity_id
_entity_poly.type
_entity_poly.pdbx_seq_one_letter_code
_entity_poly.pdbx_strand_id
1 'polypeptide(L)'
;MPQGRRKAPFSGKAKKQQMQAKNHRKQAFLGHPHKQDVNVEDDSTQESLIKINKQPRDSTGRNRYALHFLQESPQELQQRKEEARKTIEPLSLDQQEVSSNYFPEGLDIPKRPPWNFSMSQEVLDKREHQYFTQYLKQLESIKDISYFEFNLETWRQLWRVLEMSDVLLIIVDIRYPVLMFPPYLYTYVTNDLKKEMILVLNKIDLAPPALVVAWREYFKVYYPKLHILFFTSFPKYNLRENREDGEGLKQRRRRGKLRMAAEGAQKLLSICKTIVGDQVDLSRWQRKIHQEMQMDYDLEDIDHKDNLIIKKEDTGYYEHEKYKNGVLTIGCIGTPNVGKSSLMNALMGKKVVSVSRTPGHTKHFQTIFLTKNVCLCDCPGLVFPSTVPKQLQILMGSFPIAQVTFA
;
A
#
# COMPACT_ATOMS: atom_id res chain seq x y z
N MET A 1 31.06 -7.05 -44.02
CA MET A 1 30.01 -7.07 -42.98
C MET A 1 28.84 -6.20 -43.44
N PRO A 2 27.60 -6.69 -43.53
CA PRO A 2 26.49 -5.90 -44.06
C PRO A 2 25.95 -4.92 -43.00
N GLN A 3 25.78 -3.67 -43.42
CA GLN A 3 25.23 -2.57 -42.61
C GLN A 3 23.75 -2.81 -42.26
N GLY A 4 23.40 -2.66 -40.98
CA GLY A 4 22.05 -2.90 -40.47
C GLY A 4 21.01 -1.93 -41.03
N ARG A 5 20.01 -2.47 -41.75
CA ARG A 5 18.80 -1.73 -42.18
C ARG A 5 18.06 -1.15 -40.97
N ARG A 6 17.89 0.18 -40.92
CA ARG A 6 16.93 0.85 -40.02
C ARG A 6 15.51 0.32 -40.29
N LYS A 7 14.80 -0.12 -39.24
CA LYS A 7 13.40 -0.54 -39.33
C LYS A 7 12.52 0.64 -39.76
N ALA A 8 11.78 0.47 -40.85
CA ALA A 8 10.81 1.46 -41.31
C ALA A 8 9.66 1.61 -40.29
N PRO A 9 9.16 2.84 -40.06
CA PRO A 9 8.05 3.07 -39.14
C PRO A 9 6.77 2.41 -39.65
N PHE A 10 6.04 1.78 -38.73
CA PHE A 10 4.83 1.01 -39.01
C PHE A 10 3.68 1.97 -39.38
N SER A 11 3.20 1.91 -40.62
CA SER A 11 2.06 2.72 -41.07
C SER A 11 0.82 2.44 -40.22
N GLY A 12 0.10 3.50 -39.82
CA GLY A 12 -1.13 3.40 -39.02
C GLY A 12 -2.21 2.53 -39.69
N LYS A 13 -2.20 2.42 -41.02
CA LYS A 13 -3.11 1.56 -41.78
C LYS A 13 -2.81 0.07 -41.58
N ALA A 14 -1.52 -0.29 -41.52
CA ALA A 14 -1.07 -1.66 -41.23
C ALA A 14 -1.39 -2.06 -39.78
N LYS A 15 -1.30 -1.12 -38.83
CA LYS A 15 -1.67 -1.36 -37.43
C LYS A 15 -3.16 -1.62 -37.25
N LYS A 16 -4.01 -0.91 -38.00
CA LYS A 16 -5.46 -1.11 -38.00
C LYS A 16 -5.87 -2.47 -38.58
N GLN A 17 -5.26 -2.88 -39.69
CA GLN A 17 -5.48 -4.21 -40.28
C GLN A 17 -5.02 -5.34 -39.36
N GLN A 18 -3.89 -5.19 -38.67
CA GLN A 18 -3.40 -6.19 -37.71
C GLN A 18 -4.35 -6.35 -36.51
N MET A 19 -4.94 -5.26 -36.01
CA MET A 19 -5.94 -5.31 -34.94
C MET A 19 -7.24 -5.98 -35.39
N GLN A 20 -7.70 -5.71 -36.62
CA GLN A 20 -8.88 -6.35 -37.19
C GLN A 20 -8.67 -7.86 -37.40
N ALA A 21 -7.52 -8.27 -37.92
CA ALA A 21 -7.16 -9.68 -38.08
C ALA A 21 -7.10 -10.42 -36.72
N LYS A 22 -6.63 -9.74 -35.67
CA LYS A 22 -6.57 -10.29 -34.30
C LYS A 22 -7.96 -10.45 -33.68
N ASN A 23 -8.90 -9.55 -34.00
CA ASN A 23 -10.29 -9.65 -33.55
C ASN A 23 -11.05 -10.77 -34.31
N HIS A 24 -10.83 -10.94 -35.61
CA HIS A 24 -11.40 -12.06 -36.36
C HIS A 24 -10.91 -13.43 -35.85
N ARG A 25 -9.63 -13.55 -35.48
CA ARG A 25 -9.10 -14.79 -34.85
C ARG A 25 -9.73 -15.10 -33.49
N LYS A 26 -10.12 -14.08 -32.72
CA LYS A 26 -10.81 -14.28 -31.44
C LYS A 26 -12.26 -14.72 -31.61
N GLN A 27 -12.95 -14.24 -32.65
CA GLN A 27 -14.32 -14.69 -32.96
C GLN A 27 -14.36 -16.12 -33.49
N ALA A 28 -13.35 -16.56 -34.25
CA ALA A 28 -13.27 -17.93 -34.74
C ALA A 28 -13.05 -19.00 -33.63
N PHE A 29 -12.59 -18.59 -32.44
CA PHE A 29 -12.33 -19.49 -31.30
C PHE A 29 -13.53 -19.71 -30.38
N LEU A 30 -14.68 -19.06 -30.64
CA LEU A 30 -15.89 -19.11 -29.79
C LEU A 30 -17.00 -20.04 -30.33
N GLY A 31 -16.69 -20.95 -31.25
CA GLY A 31 -17.66 -21.91 -31.79
C GLY A 31 -17.29 -23.37 -31.51
N HIS A 32 -17.69 -23.92 -30.36
CA HIS A 32 -18.24 -25.28 -30.16
C HIS A 32 -18.30 -25.63 -28.66
N PRO A 33 -19.47 -26.02 -28.11
CA PRO A 33 -19.57 -26.56 -26.75
C PRO A 33 -19.36 -28.08 -26.78
N HIS A 34 -18.26 -28.57 -26.23
CA HIS A 34 -18.13 -30.00 -25.90
C HIS A 34 -18.55 -30.19 -24.44
N LYS A 35 -19.71 -30.84 -24.25
CA LYS A 35 -20.07 -31.48 -22.99
C LYS A 35 -19.11 -32.64 -22.76
N GLN A 36 -18.42 -32.64 -21.63
CA GLN A 36 -17.94 -33.85 -20.97
C GLN A 36 -18.31 -33.71 -19.50
N ASP A 37 -19.32 -34.50 -19.13
CA ASP A 37 -19.75 -34.72 -17.77
C ASP A 37 -18.62 -35.36 -16.98
N VAL A 38 -18.24 -34.75 -15.87
CA VAL A 38 -17.61 -35.44 -14.75
C VAL A 38 -18.43 -35.07 -13.53
N ASN A 39 -19.32 -35.98 -13.15
CA ASN A 39 -19.98 -36.01 -11.86
C ASN A 39 -18.90 -36.09 -10.77
N VAL A 40 -18.84 -35.06 -9.93
CA VAL A 40 -18.48 -35.22 -8.52
C VAL A 40 -19.58 -34.49 -7.77
N GLU A 41 -20.52 -35.28 -7.25
CA GLU A 41 -21.46 -34.86 -6.23
C GLU A 41 -20.64 -34.46 -5.00
N ASP A 42 -20.71 -33.19 -4.62
CA ASP A 42 -20.46 -32.80 -3.23
C ASP A 42 -21.50 -31.73 -2.88
N ASP A 43 -22.58 -32.23 -2.31
CA ASP A 43 -23.73 -31.49 -1.82
C ASP A 43 -23.35 -30.84 -0.48
N SER A 44 -22.89 -29.60 -0.53
CA SER A 44 -23.03 -28.68 0.61
C SER A 44 -23.15 -27.25 0.11
N THR A 45 -24.21 -26.60 0.57
CA THR A 45 -24.57 -25.20 0.40
C THR A 45 -23.45 -24.26 0.86
N GLN A 46 -22.47 -24.00 0.00
CA GLN A 46 -21.56 -22.86 0.13
C GLN A 46 -22.19 -21.66 -0.56
N GLU A 47 -22.69 -20.71 0.23
CA GLU A 47 -22.91 -19.35 -0.25
C GLU A 47 -21.63 -18.88 -0.97
N SER A 48 -21.81 -18.50 -2.22
CA SER A 48 -20.75 -18.38 -3.20
C SER A 48 -19.71 -17.31 -2.80
N LEU A 49 -18.54 -17.74 -2.32
CA LEU A 49 -17.31 -16.94 -2.27
C LEU A 49 -16.88 -16.57 -3.70
N ILE A 50 -17.53 -15.59 -4.32
CA ILE A 50 -17.12 -15.10 -5.62
C ILE A 50 -15.94 -14.17 -5.41
N LYS A 51 -14.75 -14.69 -5.77
CA LYS A 51 -13.49 -13.94 -5.81
C LYS A 51 -13.65 -12.74 -6.76
N ILE A 52 -13.63 -11.51 -6.24
CA ILE A 52 -13.40 -10.35 -7.11
C ILE A 52 -11.98 -10.52 -7.66
N ASN A 53 -11.89 -10.62 -8.99
CA ASN A 53 -10.79 -11.14 -9.83
C ASN A 53 -10.95 -12.60 -10.28
N LYS A 54 -12.05 -12.97 -10.96
CA LYS A 54 -11.98 -14.10 -11.91
C LYS A 54 -10.97 -13.76 -13.00
N GLN A 55 -9.83 -14.44 -13.01
CA GLN A 55 -8.83 -14.38 -14.10
C GLN A 55 -8.28 -15.78 -14.41
N PRO A 56 -7.75 -16.00 -15.63
CA PRO A 56 -7.72 -17.31 -16.28
C PRO A 56 -6.82 -18.31 -15.55
N ARG A 57 -7.03 -19.60 -15.83
CA ARG A 57 -6.42 -20.79 -15.20
C ARG A 57 -4.88 -20.90 -15.25
N ASP A 58 -4.14 -19.82 -15.45
CA ASP A 58 -2.69 -19.86 -15.56
C ASP A 58 -2.00 -19.34 -14.29
N SER A 59 -1.27 -20.25 -13.64
CA SER A 59 -0.38 -20.02 -12.49
C SER A 59 0.84 -19.13 -12.79
N THR A 60 0.80 -18.32 -13.85
CA THR A 60 1.95 -17.54 -14.31
C THR A 60 2.06 -16.19 -13.59
N GLY A 61 2.82 -16.19 -12.47
CA GLY A 61 3.72 -15.15 -11.92
C GLY A 61 3.34 -13.65 -11.80
N ARG A 62 2.46 -13.06 -12.62
CA ARG A 62 2.23 -11.60 -12.68
C ARG A 62 1.13 -11.08 -11.74
N ASN A 63 0.30 -11.98 -11.22
CA ASN A 63 -0.90 -11.65 -10.44
C ASN A 63 -0.90 -12.25 -9.02
N ARG A 64 0.22 -12.81 -8.55
CA ARG A 64 0.33 -13.45 -7.23
C ARG A 64 -0.10 -12.56 -6.06
N TYR A 65 0.18 -11.26 -6.16
CA TYR A 65 -0.02 -10.27 -5.10
C TYR A 65 -1.12 -9.26 -5.41
N ALA A 66 -2.10 -9.64 -6.24
CA ALA A 66 -3.27 -8.81 -6.48
C ALA A 66 -4.18 -8.83 -5.24
N LEU A 67 -4.86 -7.70 -4.98
CA LEU A 67 -5.80 -7.58 -3.86
C LEU A 67 -7.05 -8.43 -4.15
N HIS A 68 -7.47 -9.23 -3.19
CA HIS A 68 -8.67 -10.07 -3.27
C HIS A 68 -9.72 -9.58 -2.28
N PHE A 69 -10.94 -9.37 -2.77
CA PHE A 69 -12.08 -8.91 -1.98
C PHE A 69 -13.31 -9.77 -2.26
N LEU A 70 -14.25 -9.84 -1.30
CA LEU A 70 -15.54 -10.51 -1.48
C LEU A 70 -16.42 -9.75 -2.47
N GLN A 71 -16.98 -10.47 -3.44
CA GLN A 71 -18.00 -9.91 -4.30
C GLN A 71 -19.35 -9.91 -3.59
N GLU A 72 -20.04 -8.78 -3.73
CA GLU A 72 -21.36 -8.58 -3.16
C GLU A 72 -22.39 -9.43 -3.88
N SER A 73 -23.35 -9.93 -3.13
CA SER A 73 -24.42 -10.74 -3.70
C SER A 73 -25.33 -9.88 -4.61
N PRO A 74 -26.00 -10.47 -5.61
CA PRO A 74 -26.96 -9.73 -6.43
C PRO A 74 -28.09 -9.09 -5.61
N GLN A 75 -28.46 -9.69 -4.49
CA GLN A 75 -29.47 -9.17 -3.56
C GLN A 75 -28.96 -7.92 -2.83
N GLU A 76 -27.74 -7.96 -2.28
CA GLU A 76 -27.10 -6.79 -1.66
C GLU A 76 -26.94 -5.63 -2.64
N LEU A 77 -26.57 -5.94 -3.89
CA LEU A 77 -26.48 -4.95 -4.96
C LEU A 77 -27.83 -4.32 -5.28
N GLN A 78 -28.90 -5.10 -5.30
CA GLN A 78 -30.25 -4.60 -5.56
C GLN A 78 -30.74 -3.71 -4.42
N GLN A 79 -30.56 -4.13 -3.17
CA GLN A 79 -30.90 -3.34 -1.99
C GLN A 79 -30.17 -1.99 -2.00
N ARG A 80 -28.88 -1.97 -2.32
CA ARG A 80 -28.13 -0.72 -2.45
C ARG A 80 -28.62 0.19 -3.56
N LYS A 81 -29.08 -0.38 -4.68
CA LYS A 81 -29.69 0.42 -5.76
C LYS A 81 -30.97 1.08 -5.29
N GLU A 82 -31.77 0.37 -4.50
CA GLU A 82 -33.00 0.91 -3.93
C GLU A 82 -32.70 2.00 -2.90
N GLU A 83 -31.72 1.79 -2.03
CA GLU A 83 -31.23 2.80 -1.09
C GLU A 83 -30.67 4.04 -1.78
N ALA A 84 -29.89 3.88 -2.85
CA ALA A 84 -29.33 5.00 -3.62
C ALA A 84 -30.38 5.83 -4.39
N ARG A 85 -31.60 5.29 -4.58
CA ARG A 85 -32.74 6.00 -5.18
C ARG A 85 -33.57 6.77 -4.15
N LYS A 86 -33.35 6.55 -2.86
CA LYS A 86 -34.02 7.32 -1.80
C LYS A 86 -33.54 8.76 -1.84
N THR A 87 -34.43 9.68 -1.46
CA THR A 87 -34.09 11.10 -1.34
C THR A 87 -32.95 11.27 -0.35
N ILE A 88 -31.93 12.05 -0.75
CA ILE A 88 -30.83 12.40 0.15
C ILE A 88 -31.35 13.47 1.11
N GLU A 89 -31.55 13.09 2.37
CA GLU A 89 -31.92 14.01 3.43
C GLU A 89 -30.65 14.59 4.07
N PRO A 90 -30.50 15.92 4.14
CA PRO A 90 -29.36 16.53 4.80
C PRO A 90 -29.39 16.22 6.29
N LEU A 91 -28.34 15.54 6.77
CA LEU A 91 -28.15 15.24 8.19
C LEU A 91 -27.68 16.49 8.96
N SER A 92 -28.05 16.58 10.24
CA SER A 92 -27.49 17.60 11.13
C SER A 92 -25.98 17.41 11.32
N LEU A 93 -25.27 18.44 11.80
CA LEU A 93 -23.82 18.33 12.03
C LEU A 93 -23.47 17.20 13.01
N ASP A 94 -24.26 17.03 14.07
CA ASP A 94 -24.08 15.96 15.06
C ASP A 94 -24.25 14.57 14.43
N GLN A 95 -25.16 14.43 13.47
CA GLN A 95 -25.38 13.17 12.73
C GLN A 95 -24.32 12.91 11.64
N GLN A 96 -23.54 13.93 11.27
CA GLN A 96 -22.40 13.78 10.36
C GLN A 96 -21.13 13.34 11.10
N GLU A 97 -21.16 13.26 12.43
CA GLU A 97 -20.02 12.78 13.21
C GLU A 97 -19.71 11.31 12.86
N VAL A 98 -18.43 11.07 12.60
CA VAL A 98 -17.92 9.77 12.21
C VAL A 98 -17.39 9.09 13.47
N SER A 99 -17.86 7.87 13.74
CA SER A 99 -17.39 7.06 14.88
C SER A 99 -15.86 6.91 14.83
N SER A 100 -15.21 6.87 15.98
CA SER A 100 -13.79 6.51 16.06
C SER A 100 -13.57 4.99 16.17
N ASN A 101 -14.63 4.21 16.40
CA ASN A 101 -14.54 2.78 16.66
C ASN A 101 -15.02 1.96 15.45
N TYR A 102 -14.10 1.70 14.52
CA TYR A 102 -14.30 0.80 13.38
C TYR A 102 -13.56 -0.53 13.50
N PHE A 103 -13.00 -0.79 14.68
CA PHE A 103 -12.20 -1.97 14.96
C PHE A 103 -12.72 -2.58 16.27
N PRO A 104 -13.81 -3.35 16.21
CA PRO A 104 -14.44 -3.91 17.41
C PRO A 104 -13.50 -4.85 18.16
N GLU A 105 -13.73 -4.99 19.46
CA GLU A 105 -13.00 -5.95 20.29
C GLU A 105 -13.22 -7.38 19.76
N GLY A 106 -12.14 -8.16 19.71
CA GLY A 106 -12.13 -9.50 19.12
C GLY A 106 -11.70 -9.55 17.64
N LEU A 107 -11.60 -8.40 16.97
CA LEU A 107 -10.98 -8.33 15.64
C LEU A 107 -9.46 -8.21 15.78
N ASP A 108 -8.72 -9.08 15.09
CA ASP A 108 -7.24 -9.08 15.07
C ASP A 108 -6.72 -9.37 13.65
N ILE A 109 -5.42 -9.21 13.44
CA ILE A 109 -4.74 -9.64 12.21
C ILE A 109 -4.38 -11.12 12.25
N PRO A 110 -4.27 -11.78 11.07
CA PRO A 110 -3.70 -13.11 11.03
C PRO A 110 -2.23 -13.02 11.43
N LYS A 111 -1.86 -13.71 12.52
CA LYS A 111 -0.49 -13.79 13.02
C LYS A 111 0.22 -14.96 12.35
N ARG A 112 1.47 -14.79 11.94
CA ARG A 112 2.20 -15.88 11.29
C ARG A 112 2.39 -17.04 12.28
N PRO A 113 1.99 -18.28 11.92
CA PRO A 113 2.25 -19.43 12.79
C PRO A 113 3.77 -19.64 12.96
N PRO A 114 4.22 -20.09 14.15
CA PRO A 114 5.64 -20.27 14.42
C PRO A 114 6.23 -21.34 13.49
N TRP A 115 7.40 -21.06 12.93
CA TRP A 115 8.09 -21.93 11.99
C TRP A 115 9.59 -21.99 12.30
N ASN A 116 10.25 -23.05 11.86
CA ASN A 116 11.67 -23.27 12.11
C ASN A 116 12.38 -23.78 10.84
N PHE A 117 13.72 -23.73 10.86
CA PHE A 117 14.55 -24.13 9.72
C PHE A 117 14.41 -25.61 9.33
N SER A 118 13.99 -26.47 10.26
CA SER A 118 13.75 -27.89 9.99
C SER A 118 12.48 -28.15 9.18
N MET A 119 11.56 -27.18 9.05
CA MET A 119 10.35 -27.35 8.26
C MET A 119 10.64 -27.21 6.76
N SER A 120 10.12 -28.12 5.96
CA SER A 120 10.15 -27.96 4.51
C SER A 120 9.20 -26.84 4.07
N GLN A 121 9.49 -26.23 2.92
CA GLN A 121 8.66 -25.17 2.35
C GLN A 121 7.20 -25.60 2.15
N GLU A 122 6.97 -26.86 1.75
CA GLU A 122 5.62 -27.40 1.55
C GLU A 122 4.83 -27.55 2.85
N VAL A 123 5.50 -27.98 3.93
CA VAL A 123 4.85 -28.10 5.25
C VAL A 123 4.50 -26.71 5.79
N LEU A 124 5.41 -25.76 5.66
CA LEU A 124 5.16 -24.37 6.05
C LEU A 124 3.99 -23.78 5.26
N ASP A 125 3.97 -24.00 3.93
CA ASP A 125 2.91 -23.51 3.06
C ASP A 125 1.54 -24.08 3.45
N LYS A 126 1.45 -25.39 3.67
CA LYS A 126 0.21 -26.05 4.15
C LYS A 126 -0.25 -25.49 5.50
N ARG A 127 0.67 -25.28 6.43
CA ARG A 127 0.35 -24.77 7.78
C ARG A 127 -0.15 -23.34 7.75
N GLU A 128 0.51 -22.47 6.99
CA GLU A 128 0.07 -21.08 6.81
C GLU A 128 -1.30 -21.01 6.12
N HIS A 129 -1.55 -21.85 5.11
CA HIS A 129 -2.87 -21.94 4.47
C HIS A 129 -3.96 -22.41 5.43
N GLN A 130 -3.73 -23.49 6.18
CA GLN A 130 -4.70 -24.01 7.16
C GLN A 130 -5.04 -22.96 8.21
N TYR A 131 -4.02 -22.31 8.78
CA TYR A 131 -4.21 -21.23 9.74
C TYR A 131 -5.03 -20.08 9.14
N PHE A 132 -4.68 -19.62 7.94
CA PHE A 132 -5.38 -18.51 7.31
C PHE A 132 -6.83 -18.86 6.96
N THR A 133 -7.12 -20.09 6.53
CA THR A 133 -8.50 -20.55 6.32
C THR A 133 -9.30 -20.56 7.62
N GLN A 134 -8.71 -21.02 8.73
CA GLN A 134 -9.38 -20.99 10.04
C GLN A 134 -9.64 -19.55 10.50
N TYR A 135 -8.69 -18.65 10.30
CA TYR A 135 -8.84 -17.22 10.57
C TYR A 135 -9.99 -16.59 9.77
N LEU A 136 -10.11 -16.89 8.47
CA LEU A 136 -11.22 -16.39 7.66
C LEU A 136 -12.59 -16.88 8.18
N LYS A 137 -12.69 -18.15 8.59
CA LYS A 137 -13.93 -18.68 9.20
C LYS A 137 -14.31 -17.99 10.50
N GLN A 138 -13.33 -17.56 11.30
CA GLN A 138 -13.60 -16.78 12.51
C GLN A 138 -14.15 -15.39 12.17
N LEU A 139 -13.64 -14.76 11.11
CA LEU A 139 -14.12 -13.45 10.66
C LEU A 139 -15.55 -13.48 10.12
N GLU A 140 -16.00 -14.60 9.54
CA GLU A 140 -17.39 -14.76 9.06
C GLU A 140 -18.42 -14.62 10.19
N SER A 141 -18.03 -14.86 11.45
CA SER A 141 -18.91 -14.65 12.61
C SER A 141 -19.17 -13.17 12.93
N ILE A 142 -18.32 -12.28 12.43
CA ILE A 142 -18.42 -10.84 12.66
C ILE A 142 -19.37 -10.24 11.61
N LYS A 143 -20.49 -9.68 12.09
CA LYS A 143 -21.44 -8.96 11.23
C LYS A 143 -20.82 -7.69 10.67
N ASP A 144 -21.21 -7.34 9.45
CA ASP A 144 -20.86 -6.07 8.78
C ASP A 144 -19.35 -5.84 8.59
N ILE A 145 -18.59 -6.90 8.35
CA ILE A 145 -17.18 -6.78 7.99
C ILE A 145 -17.03 -6.04 6.65
N SER A 146 -16.12 -5.09 6.64
CA SER A 146 -15.77 -4.29 5.47
C SER A 146 -14.93 -5.07 4.46
N TYR A 147 -14.58 -4.45 3.34
CA TYR A 147 -13.62 -5.09 2.42
C TYR A 147 -12.24 -5.18 3.07
N PHE A 148 -11.65 -6.37 3.02
CA PHE A 148 -10.28 -6.63 3.45
C PHE A 148 -9.61 -7.65 2.51
N GLU A 149 -8.30 -7.83 2.67
CA GLU A 149 -7.51 -8.71 1.83
C GLU A 149 -7.73 -10.21 2.12
N PHE A 150 -8.17 -10.97 1.12
CA PHE A 150 -8.30 -12.43 1.16
C PHE A 150 -7.09 -13.18 0.61
N ASN A 151 -6.08 -12.49 0.08
CA ASN A 151 -4.88 -13.11 -0.47
C ASN A 151 -3.82 -13.35 0.61
N LEU A 152 -3.57 -14.63 0.95
CA LEU A 152 -2.51 -15.05 1.87
C LEU A 152 -1.13 -14.52 1.46
N GLU A 153 -0.85 -14.43 0.15
CA GLU A 153 0.44 -13.94 -0.34
C GLU A 153 0.71 -12.48 0.04
N THR A 154 -0.34 -11.65 0.09
CA THR A 154 -0.23 -10.26 0.56
C THR A 154 0.05 -10.22 2.07
N TRP A 155 -0.64 -11.06 2.85
CA TRP A 155 -0.39 -11.20 4.29
C TRP A 155 1.01 -11.72 4.60
N ARG A 156 1.54 -12.64 3.80
CA ARG A 156 2.95 -13.08 3.87
C ARG A 156 3.92 -11.92 3.70
N GLN A 157 3.62 -10.94 2.84
CA GLN A 157 4.47 -9.76 2.71
C GLN A 157 4.42 -8.89 3.98
N LEU A 158 3.26 -8.74 4.61
CA LEU A 158 3.16 -8.04 5.90
C LEU A 158 3.98 -8.78 6.98
N TRP A 159 3.85 -10.10 7.08
CA TRP A 159 4.61 -10.88 8.06
C TRP A 159 6.12 -10.71 7.90
N ARG A 160 6.63 -10.77 6.66
CA ARG A 160 8.04 -10.50 6.37
C ARG A 160 8.48 -9.11 6.82
N VAL A 161 7.66 -8.09 6.58
CA VAL A 161 7.98 -6.71 7.01
C VAL A 161 8.03 -6.63 8.53
N LEU A 162 7.07 -7.25 9.21
CA LEU A 162 7.02 -7.29 10.67
C LEU A 162 8.19 -8.07 11.27
N GLU A 163 8.64 -9.14 10.62
CA GLU A 163 9.81 -9.92 11.04
C GLU A 163 11.12 -9.16 10.81
N MET A 164 11.29 -8.55 9.63
CA MET A 164 12.54 -7.91 9.21
C MET A 164 12.79 -6.54 9.82
N SER A 165 11.74 -5.76 10.11
CA SER A 165 11.89 -4.38 10.58
C SER A 165 12.27 -4.29 12.05
N ASP A 166 13.18 -3.37 12.38
CA ASP A 166 13.45 -2.94 13.76
C ASP A 166 12.38 -1.93 14.21
N VAL A 167 11.94 -1.07 13.29
CA VAL A 167 10.95 -0.01 13.52
C VAL A 167 9.88 -0.09 12.44
N LEU A 168 8.61 -0.04 12.86
CA LEU A 168 7.48 -0.07 11.94
C LEU A 168 6.96 1.34 11.67
N LEU A 169 6.80 1.68 10.40
CA LEU A 169 6.25 2.94 9.91
C LEU A 169 4.87 2.68 9.31
N ILE A 170 3.80 3.08 10.00
CA ILE A 170 2.43 3.03 9.45
C ILE A 170 2.06 4.36 8.83
N ILE A 171 1.64 4.32 7.57
CA ILE A 171 1.34 5.53 6.79
C ILE A 171 -0.17 5.60 6.60
N VAL A 172 -0.76 6.71 7.03
CA VAL A 172 -2.18 6.99 6.91
C VAL A 172 -2.43 8.34 6.23
N ASP A 173 -3.59 8.50 5.62
CA ASP A 173 -4.04 9.78 5.05
C ASP A 173 -4.66 10.65 6.16
N ILE A 174 -4.23 11.91 6.29
CA ILE A 174 -4.68 12.84 7.34
C ILE A 174 -6.20 13.04 7.38
N ARG A 175 -6.90 12.78 6.27
CA ARG A 175 -8.35 12.95 6.17
C ARG A 175 -9.11 11.83 6.88
N TYR A 176 -8.52 10.64 7.00
CA TYR A 176 -9.18 9.44 7.50
C TYR A 176 -8.27 8.60 8.42
N PRO A 177 -7.52 9.18 9.36
CA PRO A 177 -6.45 8.46 10.04
C PRO A 177 -6.99 7.34 10.95
N VAL A 178 -8.11 7.56 11.64
CA VAL A 178 -8.73 6.55 12.50
C VAL A 178 -9.28 5.37 11.71
N LEU A 179 -9.81 5.60 10.51
CA LEU A 179 -10.31 4.53 9.63
C LEU A 179 -9.16 3.69 9.02
N MET A 180 -7.95 4.25 8.94
CA MET A 180 -6.78 3.60 8.34
C MET A 180 -5.79 3.03 9.37
N PHE A 181 -6.01 3.26 10.66
CA PHE A 181 -5.14 2.86 11.74
C PHE A 181 -5.79 1.75 12.57
N PRO A 182 -5.40 0.48 12.40
CA PRO A 182 -5.95 -0.62 13.18
C PRO A 182 -5.36 -0.65 14.60
N PRO A 183 -6.16 -0.53 15.68
CA PRO A 183 -5.66 -0.55 17.06
C PRO A 183 -5.00 -1.88 17.44
N TYR A 184 -5.54 -3.02 16.98
CA TYR A 184 -4.94 -4.34 17.25
C TYR A 184 -3.52 -4.46 16.70
N LEU A 185 -3.19 -3.74 15.61
CA LEU A 185 -1.86 -3.79 15.02
C LEU A 185 -0.85 -3.03 15.89
N TYR A 186 -1.27 -1.91 16.47
CA TYR A 186 -0.49 -1.22 17.49
C TYR A 186 -0.22 -2.11 18.70
N THR A 187 -1.24 -2.80 19.22
CA THR A 187 -1.10 -3.72 20.34
C THR A 187 -0.14 -4.85 20.00
N TYR A 188 -0.30 -5.47 18.83
CA TYR A 188 0.58 -6.55 18.37
C TYR A 188 2.04 -6.11 18.24
N VAL A 189 2.29 -4.96 17.61
CA VAL A 189 3.66 -4.48 17.36
C VAL A 189 4.33 -4.04 18.66
N THR A 190 3.62 -3.34 19.53
CA THR A 190 4.21 -2.74 20.74
C THR A 190 4.23 -3.65 21.95
N ASN A 191 3.26 -4.56 22.12
CA ASN A 191 3.17 -5.45 23.27
C ASN A 191 3.72 -6.85 22.95
N ASP A 192 3.30 -7.46 21.85
CA ASP A 192 3.69 -8.84 21.50
C ASP A 192 5.10 -8.86 20.89
N LEU A 193 5.33 -8.04 19.85
CA LEU A 193 6.64 -7.96 19.18
C LEU A 193 7.65 -7.05 19.90
N LYS A 194 7.18 -6.18 20.81
CA LYS A 194 8.01 -5.20 21.54
C LYS A 194 8.86 -4.31 20.62
N LYS A 195 8.30 -3.92 19.48
CA LYS A 195 8.92 -3.05 18.48
C LYS A 195 8.37 -1.62 18.59
N GLU A 196 9.20 -0.68 18.15
CA GLU A 196 8.81 0.73 18.06
C GLU A 196 7.94 0.97 16.83
N MET A 197 6.93 1.83 16.97
CA MET A 197 5.98 2.13 15.90
C MET A 197 5.85 3.64 15.69
N ILE A 198 5.97 4.06 14.44
CA ILE A 198 5.86 5.45 14.00
C ILE A 198 4.62 5.58 13.11
N LEU A 199 3.69 6.45 13.49
CA LEU A 199 2.55 6.84 12.68
C LEU A 199 2.89 8.06 11.82
N VAL A 200 2.83 7.88 10.51
CA VAL A 200 2.94 8.98 9.54
C VAL A 200 1.56 9.44 9.13
N LEU A 201 1.20 10.63 9.60
CA LEU A 201 0.07 11.40 9.09
C LEU A 201 0.51 12.07 7.79
N ASN A 202 0.18 11.45 6.66
CA ASN A 202 0.56 11.93 5.33
C ASN A 202 -0.49 12.86 4.72
N LYS A 203 -0.07 13.66 3.75
CA LYS A 203 -0.90 14.64 3.01
C LYS A 203 -1.50 15.72 3.91
N ILE A 204 -0.74 16.15 4.93
CA ILE A 204 -1.17 17.19 5.88
C ILE A 204 -1.59 18.50 5.19
N ASP A 205 -1.16 18.73 3.95
CA ASP A 205 -1.58 19.84 3.09
C ASP A 205 -3.06 19.85 2.73
N LEU A 206 -3.77 18.72 2.93
CA LEU A 206 -5.20 18.60 2.65
C LEU A 206 -6.08 18.93 3.85
N ALA A 207 -5.50 19.17 5.03
CA ALA A 207 -6.22 19.41 6.28
C ALA A 207 -5.85 20.77 6.89
N PRO A 208 -6.80 21.47 7.55
CA PRO A 208 -6.49 22.67 8.32
C PRO A 208 -5.50 22.38 9.45
N PRO A 209 -4.60 23.32 9.82
CA PRO A 209 -3.61 23.10 10.89
C PRO A 209 -4.24 22.71 12.24
N ALA A 210 -5.39 23.27 12.59
CA ALA A 210 -6.11 22.92 13.81
C ALA A 210 -6.49 21.43 13.86
N LEU A 211 -6.95 20.86 12.74
CA LEU A 211 -7.29 19.45 12.62
C LEU A 211 -6.04 18.56 12.73
N VAL A 212 -4.91 18.99 12.14
CA VAL A 212 -3.63 18.27 12.23
C VAL A 212 -3.15 18.17 13.68
N VAL A 213 -3.28 19.25 14.45
CA VAL A 213 -2.95 19.27 15.88
C VAL A 213 -3.92 18.39 16.67
N ALA A 214 -5.22 18.47 16.41
CA ALA A 214 -6.22 17.64 17.07
C ALA A 214 -5.96 16.14 16.87
N TRP A 215 -5.60 15.72 15.65
CA TRP A 215 -5.23 14.33 15.39
C TRP A 215 -4.01 13.88 16.18
N ARG A 216 -2.99 14.74 16.30
CA ARG A 216 -1.81 14.42 17.11
C ARG A 216 -2.17 14.19 18.56
N GLU A 217 -2.99 15.06 19.15
CA GLU A 217 -3.40 14.89 20.55
C GLU A 217 -4.25 13.63 20.73
N TYR A 218 -5.17 13.35 19.80
CA TYR A 218 -5.92 12.10 19.79
C TYR A 218 -5.00 10.87 19.85
N PHE A 219 -4.07 10.72 18.89
CA PHE A 219 -3.21 9.53 18.86
C PHE A 219 -2.26 9.46 20.06
N LYS A 220 -1.80 10.58 20.61
CA LYS A 220 -0.97 10.58 21.82
C LYS A 220 -1.71 10.08 23.05
N VAL A 221 -2.97 10.49 23.20
CA VAL A 221 -3.80 10.10 24.35
C VAL A 221 -4.15 8.61 24.29
N TYR A 222 -4.60 8.13 23.14
CA TYR A 222 -5.04 6.74 22.98
C TYR A 222 -3.88 5.75 22.77
N TYR A 223 -2.75 6.19 22.19
CA TYR A 223 -1.62 5.33 21.81
C TYR A 223 -0.27 5.94 22.27
N PRO A 224 0.04 5.93 23.57
CA PRO A 224 1.18 6.67 24.12
C PRO A 224 2.56 6.16 23.68
N LYS A 225 2.68 4.91 23.22
CA LYS A 225 3.94 4.36 22.68
C LYS A 225 4.20 4.74 21.22
N LEU A 226 3.26 5.46 20.59
CA LEU A 226 3.32 5.79 19.17
C LEU A 226 4.09 7.10 18.94
N HIS A 227 5.08 7.07 18.06
CA HIS A 227 5.73 8.28 17.59
C HIS A 227 4.94 8.87 16.42
N ILE A 228 4.57 10.15 16.48
CA ILE A 228 3.75 10.79 15.44
C ILE A 228 4.62 11.66 14.54
N LEU A 229 4.55 11.41 13.24
CA LEU A 229 5.24 12.16 12.20
C LEU A 229 4.23 12.80 11.24
N PHE A 230 4.34 14.10 11.03
CA PHE A 230 3.61 14.81 9.99
C PHE A 230 4.42 14.84 8.69
N PHE A 231 3.79 14.46 7.57
CA PHE A 231 4.48 14.39 6.28
C PHE A 231 3.65 14.94 5.12
N THR A 232 4.32 15.56 4.16
CA THR A 232 3.77 15.89 2.83
C THR A 232 4.83 15.65 1.77
N SER A 233 4.50 14.84 0.75
CA SER A 233 5.43 14.53 -0.33
C SER A 233 5.45 15.60 -1.43
N PHE A 234 4.31 16.29 -1.65
CA PHE A 234 4.14 17.26 -2.74
C PHE A 234 3.23 18.42 -2.30
N PRO A 235 3.74 19.38 -1.53
CA PRO A 235 2.94 20.51 -1.09
C PRO A 235 2.54 21.38 -2.30
N LYS A 236 1.22 21.56 -2.48
CA LYS A 236 0.67 22.38 -3.57
C LYS A 236 1.00 23.87 -3.45
N TYR A 237 1.34 24.34 -2.24
CA TYR A 237 1.62 25.76 -1.97
C TYR A 237 2.97 26.24 -2.52
N ASN A 238 3.88 25.35 -2.90
CA ASN A 238 5.14 25.69 -3.56
C ASN A 238 4.98 26.03 -5.07
N LEU A 239 3.74 26.29 -5.54
CA LEU A 239 3.40 26.63 -6.92
C LEU A 239 3.32 28.15 -7.20
N ARG A 240 3.71 29.02 -6.26
CA ARG A 240 3.60 30.47 -6.44
C ARG A 240 4.98 31.15 -6.49
N GLU A 241 5.51 31.25 -7.70
CA GLU A 241 6.19 32.45 -8.19
C GLU A 241 5.96 32.49 -9.72
N ASN A 242 5.05 33.37 -10.17
CA ASN A 242 5.05 33.80 -11.57
C ASN A 242 6.19 34.81 -11.69
N ARG A 243 7.33 34.42 -12.28
CA ARG A 243 8.23 35.44 -12.85
C ARG A 243 7.75 35.74 -14.26
N GLU A 244 7.46 37.01 -14.51
CA GLU A 244 7.23 37.53 -15.86
C GLU A 244 8.59 37.63 -16.56
N ASP A 245 9.09 36.50 -17.05
CA ASP A 245 10.13 36.57 -18.07
C ASP A 245 9.42 36.74 -19.41
N GLY A 246 9.70 37.87 -20.07
CA GLY A 246 9.22 38.16 -21.41
C GLY A 246 9.53 37.00 -22.36
N GLU A 247 8.59 36.74 -23.28
CA GLU A 247 8.58 35.63 -24.25
C GLU A 247 7.86 34.34 -23.80
N GLY A 248 6.53 34.40 -23.78
CA GLY A 248 5.71 33.52 -24.62
C GLY A 248 5.50 32.05 -24.26
N LEU A 249 6.27 31.41 -23.37
CA LEU A 249 5.97 30.05 -22.89
C LEU A 249 6.09 29.94 -21.37
N LYS A 250 4.92 29.85 -20.70
CA LYS A 250 4.80 29.62 -19.25
C LYS A 250 5.24 28.19 -18.88
N GLN A 251 6.55 27.94 -18.76
CA GLN A 251 7.03 26.75 -18.08
C GLN A 251 6.90 26.94 -16.56
N ARG A 252 5.90 26.28 -15.96
CA ARG A 252 5.77 26.17 -14.51
C ARG A 252 6.94 25.36 -13.96
N ARG A 253 8.01 26.02 -13.50
CA ARG A 253 9.05 25.35 -12.71
C ARG A 253 8.51 25.08 -11.30
N ARG A 254 8.53 23.81 -10.91
CA ARG A 254 8.31 23.38 -9.54
C ARG A 254 9.55 23.82 -8.76
N ARG A 255 9.38 24.62 -7.72
CA ARG A 255 10.48 25.06 -6.86
C ARG A 255 10.16 24.58 -5.45
N GLY A 256 11.02 23.76 -4.85
CA GLY A 256 10.88 23.37 -3.43
C GLY A 256 10.08 22.10 -3.16
N LYS A 257 9.96 21.16 -4.11
CA LYS A 257 9.38 19.84 -3.82
C LYS A 257 10.22 19.03 -2.84
N LEU A 258 11.54 19.08 -3.00
CA LEU A 258 12.50 18.30 -2.21
C LEU A 258 12.70 18.87 -0.80
N ARG A 259 12.57 20.18 -0.62
CA ARG A 259 12.80 20.84 0.68
C ARG A 259 11.85 20.34 1.77
N MET A 260 10.56 20.22 1.47
CA MET A 260 9.56 19.71 2.43
C MET A 260 9.71 18.20 2.68
N ALA A 261 10.14 17.44 1.66
CA ALA A 261 10.50 16.04 1.82
C ALA A 261 11.72 15.90 2.75
N ALA A 262 12.70 16.79 2.64
CA ALA A 262 13.89 16.82 3.48
C ALA A 262 13.57 17.21 4.94
N GLU A 263 12.67 18.15 5.18
CA GLU A 263 12.17 18.46 6.54
C GLU A 263 11.45 17.26 7.16
N GLY A 264 10.61 16.57 6.39
CA GLY A 264 9.97 15.32 6.83
C GLY A 264 10.99 14.22 7.12
N ALA A 265 12.01 14.08 6.28
CA ALA A 265 13.12 13.14 6.48
C ALA A 265 13.95 13.49 7.71
N GLN A 266 14.18 14.78 7.99
CA GLN A 266 14.89 15.25 9.17
C GLN A 266 14.13 14.92 10.45
N LYS A 267 12.80 15.10 10.47
CA LYS A 267 11.94 14.70 11.60
C LYS A 267 11.93 13.19 11.81
N LEU A 268 11.86 12.42 10.73
CA LEU A 268 11.98 10.96 10.81
C LEU A 268 13.34 10.54 11.38
N LEU A 269 14.43 11.15 10.90
CA LEU A 269 15.78 10.93 11.42
C LEU A 269 15.86 11.25 12.93
N SER A 270 15.27 12.36 13.40
CA SER A 270 15.30 12.68 14.84
C SER A 270 14.56 11.64 15.68
N ILE A 271 13.42 11.13 15.21
CA ILE A 271 12.68 10.05 15.90
C ILE A 271 13.53 8.78 15.90
N CYS A 272 14.12 8.40 14.76
CA CYS A 272 14.99 7.23 14.67
C CYS A 272 16.23 7.36 15.57
N LYS A 273 16.81 8.55 15.70
CA LYS A 273 17.92 8.79 16.65
C LYS A 273 17.50 8.52 18.08
N THR A 274 16.31 8.98 18.50
CA THR A 274 15.78 8.71 19.84
C THR A 274 15.54 7.22 20.07
N ILE A 275 15.05 6.51 19.05
CA ILE A 275 14.76 5.06 19.15
C ILE A 275 16.05 4.23 19.21
N VAL A 276 17.04 4.57 18.39
CA VAL A 276 18.22 3.73 18.18
C VAL A 276 19.37 4.08 19.13
N GLY A 277 19.44 5.34 19.58
CA GLY A 277 20.56 5.83 20.38
C GLY A 277 21.90 5.64 19.67
N ASP A 278 22.87 5.07 20.37
CA ASP A 278 24.23 4.85 19.87
C ASP A 278 24.42 3.50 19.14
N GLN A 279 23.36 2.70 18.99
CA GLN A 279 23.47 1.34 18.44
C GLN A 279 23.70 1.33 16.91
N VAL A 280 23.33 2.40 16.19
CA VAL A 280 23.52 2.53 14.74
C VAL A 280 24.00 3.93 14.39
N ASP A 281 25.06 4.03 13.57
CA ASP A 281 25.53 5.31 13.06
C ASP A 281 24.58 5.86 11.97
N LEU A 282 23.83 6.91 12.32
CA LEU A 282 22.93 7.64 11.42
C LEU A 282 23.57 8.89 10.81
N SER A 283 24.86 9.16 11.05
CA SER A 283 25.56 10.38 10.59
C SER A 283 25.61 10.51 9.08
N ARG A 284 25.70 9.38 8.36
CA ARG A 284 25.64 9.36 6.89
C ARG A 284 24.28 9.81 6.37
N TRP A 285 23.20 9.36 7.01
CA TRP A 285 21.84 9.75 6.62
C TRP A 285 21.58 11.22 6.92
N GLN A 286 22.06 11.72 8.06
CA GLN A 286 22.01 13.14 8.40
C GLN A 286 22.73 14.02 7.37
N ARG A 287 23.94 13.63 6.95
CA ARG A 287 24.69 14.37 5.91
C ARG A 287 23.95 14.38 4.56
N LYS A 288 23.38 13.24 4.15
CA LYS A 288 22.54 13.16 2.93
C LYS A 288 21.38 14.16 2.99
N ILE A 289 20.62 14.17 4.09
CA ILE A 289 19.48 15.09 4.25
C ILE A 289 19.95 16.54 4.21
N HIS A 290 21.04 16.87 4.89
CA HIS A 290 21.57 18.24 4.92
C HIS A 290 21.99 18.73 3.53
N GLN A 291 22.64 17.88 2.74
CA GLN A 291 22.97 18.17 1.34
C GLN A 291 21.71 18.42 0.52
N GLU A 292 20.69 17.55 0.64
CA GLU A 292 19.41 17.72 -0.06
C GLU A 292 18.65 19.01 0.34
N MET A 293 18.80 19.47 1.58
CA MET A 293 18.22 20.75 2.04
C MET A 293 18.92 21.98 1.46
N GLN A 294 20.21 21.87 1.15
CA GLN A 294 21.03 22.97 0.62
C GLN A 294 20.98 23.08 -0.91
N MET A 295 20.43 22.08 -1.60
CA MET A 295 20.31 22.10 -3.06
C MET A 295 19.14 22.99 -3.51
N ASP A 296 19.45 24.00 -4.33
CA ASP A 296 18.46 24.94 -4.89
C ASP A 296 17.73 24.42 -6.13
N TYR A 297 18.13 23.28 -6.67
CA TYR A 297 17.58 22.69 -7.89
C TYR A 297 16.79 21.40 -7.59
N ASP A 298 15.59 21.30 -8.18
CA ASP A 298 14.87 20.03 -8.24
C ASP A 298 15.67 19.06 -9.13
N LEU A 299 16.13 17.93 -8.56
CA LEU A 299 16.74 16.80 -9.27
C LEU A 299 15.71 16.11 -10.19
N GLU A 300 15.11 16.82 -11.15
CA GLU A 300 14.20 16.19 -12.11
C GLU A 300 14.95 15.38 -13.19
N ASP A 301 16.28 15.50 -13.33
CA ASP A 301 17.02 14.87 -14.45
C ASP A 301 18.38 14.22 -14.14
N ILE A 302 18.76 13.98 -12.88
CA ILE A 302 19.96 13.17 -12.66
C ILE A 302 19.60 11.69 -12.58
N ASP A 303 19.81 11.01 -13.69
CA ASP A 303 19.90 9.55 -13.83
C ASP A 303 21.16 9.03 -13.09
N HIS A 304 21.32 9.43 -11.82
CA HIS A 304 22.34 8.91 -10.93
C HIS A 304 21.98 7.45 -10.68
N LYS A 305 22.59 6.59 -11.51
CA LYS A 305 22.91 5.18 -11.26
C LYS A 305 23.83 5.03 -10.04
N ASP A 306 23.57 5.74 -8.95
CA ASP A 306 24.06 5.30 -7.66
C ASP A 306 23.46 3.93 -7.42
N ASN A 307 24.32 3.00 -7.02
CA ASN A 307 24.06 1.58 -6.79
C ASN A 307 22.85 1.33 -5.88
N LEU A 308 21.64 1.51 -6.40
CA LEU A 308 20.39 1.13 -5.78
C LEU A 308 20.30 -0.38 -5.84
N ILE A 309 20.74 -1.02 -4.77
CA ILE A 309 20.59 -2.46 -4.61
C ILE A 309 19.14 -2.72 -4.18
N ILE A 310 18.23 -2.81 -5.15
CA ILE A 310 16.91 -3.39 -4.94
C ILE A 310 17.13 -4.90 -4.90
N LYS A 311 17.28 -5.47 -3.70
CA LYS A 311 17.31 -6.92 -3.54
C LYS A 311 15.90 -7.46 -3.78
N LYS A 312 15.78 -8.48 -4.65
CA LYS A 312 14.55 -9.25 -4.82
C LYS A 312 14.33 -10.17 -3.61
N GLU A 313 13.06 -10.56 -3.43
CA GLU A 313 12.51 -11.39 -2.35
C GLU A 313 13.52 -12.45 -1.85
N ASP A 314 14.04 -12.26 -0.64
CA ASP A 314 14.69 -13.33 0.12
C ASP A 314 13.57 -14.13 0.81
N THR A 315 13.39 -15.38 0.40
CA THR A 315 12.40 -16.30 0.98
C THR A 315 12.97 -17.12 2.12
N GLY A 316 14.21 -16.85 2.53
CA GLY A 316 14.88 -17.52 3.62
C GLY A 316 14.24 -17.28 4.98
N TYR A 317 14.57 -18.17 5.93
CA TYR A 317 14.24 -17.98 7.34
C TYR A 317 14.91 -16.72 7.88
N TYR A 318 14.11 -15.89 8.55
CA TYR A 318 14.56 -14.65 9.15
C TYR A 318 14.32 -14.72 10.65
N GLU A 319 15.39 -14.98 11.40
CA GLU A 319 15.42 -14.68 12.82
C GLU A 319 15.73 -13.19 12.99
N HIS A 320 14.85 -12.48 13.69
CA HIS A 320 15.00 -11.04 13.86
C HIS A 320 16.14 -10.73 14.83
N GLU A 321 17.23 -10.26 14.26
CA GLU A 321 18.36 -9.70 14.98
C GLU A 321 18.29 -8.17 14.89
N LYS A 322 18.10 -7.52 16.03
CA LYS A 322 17.97 -6.06 16.11
C LYS A 322 19.24 -5.40 15.57
N TYR A 323 19.08 -4.52 14.59
CA TYR A 323 20.19 -3.83 13.92
C TYR A 323 21.25 -4.76 13.30
N LYS A 324 20.82 -5.85 12.67
CA LYS A 324 21.70 -6.80 11.98
C LYS A 324 22.75 -6.10 11.11
N ASN A 325 24.03 -6.38 11.37
CA ASN A 325 25.19 -5.75 10.73
C ASN A 325 25.29 -4.22 10.90
N GLY A 326 24.74 -3.66 11.99
CA GLY A 326 24.71 -2.21 12.23
C GLY A 326 23.83 -1.45 11.25
N VAL A 327 22.77 -2.09 10.75
CA VAL A 327 21.81 -1.52 9.80
C VAL A 327 20.44 -1.40 10.46
N LEU A 328 19.89 -0.18 10.48
CA LEU A 328 18.52 0.08 10.88
C LEU A 328 17.55 -0.29 9.75
N THR A 329 16.62 -1.21 10.03
CA THR A 329 15.57 -1.63 9.10
C THR A 329 14.22 -1.02 9.47
N ILE A 330 13.67 -0.16 8.61
CA ILE A 330 12.37 0.49 8.79
C ILE A 330 11.34 -0.16 7.88
N GLY A 331 10.29 -0.76 8.44
CA GLY A 331 9.22 -1.40 7.69
C GLY A 331 8.09 -0.43 7.37
N CYS A 332 7.78 -0.20 6.10
CA CYS A 332 6.71 0.69 5.67
C CYS A 332 5.42 -0.09 5.41
N ILE A 333 4.35 0.21 6.16
CA ILE A 333 3.01 -0.36 5.99
C ILE A 333 1.95 0.71 5.81
N GLY A 334 0.81 0.34 5.22
CA GLY A 334 -0.34 1.22 5.06
C GLY A 334 -1.33 0.70 4.03
N THR A 335 -2.53 1.29 4.01
CA THR A 335 -3.55 0.96 3.03
C THR A 335 -3.14 1.43 1.63
N PRO A 336 -3.74 0.90 0.54
CA PRO A 336 -3.49 1.41 -0.80
C PRO A 336 -3.73 2.93 -0.90
N ASN A 337 -2.98 3.61 -1.77
CA ASN A 337 -3.15 5.04 -2.09
C ASN A 337 -2.92 6.07 -0.96
N VAL A 338 -2.50 5.65 0.24
CA VAL A 338 -2.08 6.58 1.33
C VAL A 338 -0.83 7.38 1.00
N GLY A 339 -0.07 6.95 -0.03
CA GLY A 339 1.13 7.63 -0.49
C GLY A 339 2.44 7.01 0.01
N LYS A 340 2.43 5.74 0.45
CA LYS A 340 3.64 5.01 0.87
C LYS A 340 4.79 5.10 -0.13
N SER A 341 4.55 4.78 -1.40
CA SER A 341 5.59 4.84 -2.43
C SER A 341 6.04 6.26 -2.77
N SER A 342 5.15 7.25 -2.64
CA SER A 342 5.50 8.67 -2.77
C SER A 342 6.38 9.14 -1.62
N LEU A 343 6.09 8.70 -0.40
CA LEU A 343 6.89 8.98 0.79
C LEU A 343 8.29 8.39 0.65
N MET A 344 8.42 7.15 0.17
CA MET A 344 9.74 6.55 -0.05
C MET A 344 10.55 7.32 -1.09
N ASN A 345 9.95 7.70 -2.22
CA ASN A 345 10.63 8.52 -3.23
C ASN A 345 11.06 9.88 -2.66
N ALA A 346 10.23 10.48 -1.81
CA ALA A 346 10.53 11.72 -1.13
C ALA A 346 11.71 11.58 -0.15
N LEU A 347 11.75 10.51 0.66
CA LEU A 347 12.87 10.21 1.56
C LEU A 347 14.18 9.88 0.81
N MET A 348 14.06 9.24 -0.36
CA MET A 348 15.20 8.96 -1.22
C MET A 348 15.75 10.22 -1.90
N GLY A 349 14.95 11.28 -2.03
CA GLY A 349 15.29 12.49 -2.82
C GLY A 349 15.21 12.28 -4.33
N LYS A 350 14.84 11.08 -4.79
CA LYS A 350 14.71 10.70 -6.20
C LYS A 350 13.65 9.63 -6.40
N LYS A 351 13.19 9.48 -7.65
CA LYS A 351 12.19 8.47 -8.01
C LYS A 351 12.85 7.08 -8.07
N VAL A 352 12.58 6.24 -7.07
CA VAL A 352 13.09 4.85 -6.98
C VAL A 352 11.97 3.83 -7.21
N VAL A 353 10.77 4.13 -6.74
CA VAL A 353 9.60 3.25 -6.81
C VAL A 353 8.54 3.86 -7.73
N SER A 354 7.90 3.02 -8.54
CA SER A 354 6.77 3.46 -9.37
C SER A 354 5.56 3.81 -8.50
N VAL A 355 4.82 4.85 -8.90
CA VAL A 355 3.63 5.33 -8.19
C VAL A 355 2.43 5.29 -9.13
N SER A 356 1.28 4.90 -8.61
CA SER A 356 0.00 4.90 -9.33
C SER A 356 -1.12 5.33 -8.39
N ARG A 357 -2.22 5.82 -8.98
CA ARG A 357 -3.47 6.15 -8.27
C ARG A 357 -4.37 4.91 -8.11
N THR A 358 -4.08 3.84 -8.83
CA THR A 358 -4.82 2.58 -8.75
C THR A 358 -4.29 1.74 -7.60
N PRO A 359 -5.15 1.22 -6.70
CA PRO A 359 -4.75 0.25 -5.67
C PRO A 359 -4.05 -0.99 -6.27
N GLY A 360 -3.20 -1.64 -5.49
CA GLY A 360 -2.49 -2.86 -5.92
C GLY A 360 -1.33 -2.63 -6.89
N HIS A 361 -0.81 -1.40 -6.98
CA HIS A 361 0.33 -1.08 -7.84
C HIS A 361 1.66 -1.64 -7.32
N THR A 362 1.93 -1.46 -6.03
CA THR A 362 3.05 -2.15 -5.36
C THR A 362 2.64 -3.60 -5.14
N LYS A 363 3.27 -4.51 -5.87
CA LYS A 363 2.96 -5.94 -5.83
C LYS A 363 3.97 -6.75 -5.02
N HIS A 364 5.20 -6.29 -4.88
CA HIS A 364 6.27 -7.08 -4.28
C HIS A 364 6.90 -6.34 -3.12
N PHE A 365 7.33 -7.11 -2.13
CA PHE A 365 8.23 -6.63 -1.10
C PHE A 365 9.54 -6.15 -1.73
N GLN A 366 10.02 -4.99 -1.30
CA GLN A 366 11.25 -4.40 -1.81
C GLN A 366 12.07 -3.85 -0.64
N THR A 367 13.37 -4.13 -0.66
CA THR A 367 14.33 -3.50 0.26
C THR A 367 15.06 -2.38 -0.45
N ILE A 368 14.98 -1.17 0.10
CA ILE A 368 15.54 0.06 -0.47
C ILE A 368 16.50 0.65 0.56
N PHE A 369 17.79 0.70 0.24
CA PHE A 369 18.79 1.31 1.11
C PHE A 369 18.78 2.84 0.94
N LEU A 370 18.43 3.57 2.00
CA LEU A 370 18.61 5.03 2.07
C LEU A 370 20.09 5.39 2.20
N THR A 371 20.79 4.63 3.03
CA THR A 371 22.25 4.66 3.20
C THR A 371 22.75 3.25 3.50
N LYS A 372 24.06 3.06 3.64
CA LYS A 372 24.63 1.75 4.02
C LYS A 372 24.11 1.23 5.38
N ASN A 373 23.68 2.13 6.26
CA ASN A 373 23.29 1.83 7.64
C ASN A 373 21.77 1.97 7.87
N VAL A 374 20.99 2.32 6.84
CA VAL A 374 19.54 2.51 6.96
C VAL A 374 18.85 1.95 5.72
N CYS A 375 17.95 0.99 5.92
CA CYS A 375 17.12 0.44 4.86
C CYS A 375 15.63 0.58 5.16
N LEU A 376 14.86 0.82 4.09
CA LEU A 376 13.41 0.82 4.07
C LEU A 376 12.93 -0.49 3.45
N CYS A 377 11.93 -1.11 4.06
CA CYS A 377 11.23 -2.26 3.51
C CYS A 377 9.83 -1.82 3.05
N ASP A 378 9.54 -1.91 1.76
CA ASP A 378 8.22 -1.61 1.20
C ASP A 378 7.35 -2.86 1.17
N CYS A 379 6.11 -2.75 1.66
CA CYS A 379 5.09 -3.78 1.51
C CYS A 379 4.04 -3.39 0.46
N PRO A 380 3.36 -4.35 -0.19
CA PRO A 380 2.10 -4.06 -0.89
C PRO A 380 1.11 -3.34 0.02
N GLY A 381 0.30 -2.44 -0.54
CA GLY A 381 -0.75 -1.78 0.25
C GLY A 381 -1.77 -2.82 0.71
N LEU A 382 -2.07 -2.87 1.99
CA LEU A 382 -2.93 -3.89 2.59
C LEU A 382 -4.18 -3.25 3.19
N VAL A 383 -5.35 -3.80 2.88
CA VAL A 383 -6.61 -3.39 3.51
C VAL A 383 -6.90 -4.34 4.66
N PHE A 384 -6.90 -3.77 5.86
CA PHE A 384 -7.12 -4.47 7.12
C PHE A 384 -8.61 -4.75 7.36
N PRO A 385 -8.96 -5.88 7.98
CA PRO A 385 -10.30 -6.14 8.49
C PRO A 385 -10.76 -5.00 9.40
N SER A 386 -11.99 -4.54 9.20
CA SER A 386 -12.62 -3.49 9.99
C SER A 386 -14.13 -3.51 9.79
N THR A 387 -14.88 -2.74 10.56
CA THR A 387 -16.32 -2.48 10.34
C THR A 387 -16.56 -1.15 9.63
N VAL A 388 -15.55 -0.60 8.95
CA VAL A 388 -15.69 0.63 8.16
C VAL A 388 -16.71 0.43 7.04
N PRO A 389 -17.74 1.29 6.91
CA PRO A 389 -18.68 1.22 5.81
C PRO A 389 -17.96 1.13 4.45
N LYS A 390 -18.38 0.17 3.62
CA LYS A 390 -17.78 -0.11 2.31
C LYS A 390 -17.68 1.15 1.42
N GLN A 391 -18.67 2.04 1.52
CA GLN A 391 -18.73 3.32 0.83
C GLN A 391 -17.58 4.25 1.26
N LEU A 392 -17.28 4.33 2.56
CA LEU A 392 -16.16 5.11 3.08
C LEU A 392 -14.83 4.52 2.60
N GLN A 393 -14.67 3.20 2.58
CA GLN A 393 -13.43 2.57 2.07
C GLN A 393 -13.16 2.90 0.58
N ILE A 394 -14.23 3.02 -0.22
CA ILE A 394 -14.13 3.47 -1.62
C ILE A 394 -13.67 4.94 -1.67
N LEU A 395 -14.28 5.82 -0.87
CA LEU A 395 -13.91 7.25 -0.80
C LEU A 395 -12.48 7.49 -0.29
N MET A 396 -12.01 6.62 0.62
CA MET A 396 -10.63 6.62 1.10
C MET A 396 -9.62 6.23 0.00
N GLY A 397 -10.08 5.59 -1.08
CA GLY A 397 -9.25 5.13 -2.18
C GLY A 397 -8.55 3.79 -1.90
N SER A 398 -9.01 3.04 -0.89
CA SER A 398 -8.50 1.72 -0.53
C SER A 398 -8.91 0.65 -1.56
N PHE A 399 -10.02 0.88 -2.26
CA PHE A 399 -10.61 -0.03 -3.24
C PHE A 399 -10.55 0.55 -4.67
N PRO A 400 -10.32 -0.28 -5.71
CA PRO A 400 -10.33 0.20 -7.09
C PRO A 400 -11.74 0.66 -7.49
N ILE A 401 -11.92 1.97 -7.68
CA ILE A 401 -13.17 2.57 -8.16
C ILE A 401 -13.68 1.81 -9.39
N ALA A 402 -12.84 1.54 -10.38
CA ALA A 402 -13.23 0.83 -11.61
C ALA A 402 -13.80 -0.60 -11.40
N GLN A 403 -13.64 -1.19 -10.22
CA GLN A 403 -14.17 -2.51 -9.86
C GLN A 403 -15.36 -2.44 -8.92
N VAL A 404 -15.68 -1.25 -8.41
CA VAL A 404 -16.97 -1.02 -7.79
C VAL A 404 -18.00 -1.19 -8.90
N THR A 405 -18.98 -2.06 -8.67
CA THR A 405 -20.06 -2.28 -9.64
C THR A 405 -20.91 -1.01 -9.64
N PHE A 406 -20.54 -0.05 -10.48
CA PHE A 406 -21.33 1.14 -10.71
C PHE A 406 -22.54 0.75 -11.58
N ALA A 407 -23.70 1.25 -11.17
CA ALA A 407 -24.92 1.18 -11.95
C ALA A 407 -24.78 1.96 -13.27
#